data_AF-A0A959NGC4-F1
#
_entry.id   AF-A0A959NGC4-F1
#
_cell.length_a   1.000
_cell.length_b   1.000
_cell.length_c   1.000
_cell.angle_alpha   90.00
_cell.angle_beta   90.00
_cell.angle_gamma   90.00
#
_symmetry.space_group_name_H-M   'P 1'
#
loop_
_entity.id
_entity.type
_entity.pdbx_description
1 polymer ?
#
loop_
_entity_poly.entity_id
_entity_poly.type
_entity_poly.pdbx_seq_one_letter_code
_entity_poly.pdbx_strand_id
1 'polypeptide(L)'
;AVEAGESLGFLPGDLKEKIDPYLRPLYDALDDMIPADKLGYYMTTRTIEIAPLAYMRGRTLDNAYIILDEAQNATDLQLKMFLTRIGPSAKAIITGDMTQVDLPRNQRSGLQLATRILQHIDGIAYIELDEDDVVRHRLVKAIIKAYHTEQEKEELHRSQKNYTSADKKEKSSS
;
A
#
# COMPACT_ATOMS: atom_id res chain seq x y z
N ALA A 1 -0.96 4.99 4.92
CA ALA A 1 -1.30 6.22 5.68
C ALA A 1 -0.05 6.71 6.39
N VAL A 2 0.70 7.61 5.74
CA VAL A 2 1.91 8.16 6.33
C VAL A 2 1.49 9.11 7.45
N GLU A 3 1.70 8.66 8.68
CA GLU A 3 1.50 9.43 9.89
C GLU A 3 2.55 10.56 9.89
N ALA A 4 2.06 11.80 9.98
CA ALA A 4 2.87 13.02 9.98
C ALA A 4 3.60 13.22 11.32
N GLY A 5 4.39 12.23 11.74
CA GLY A 5 5.01 12.24 13.06
C GLY A 5 6.01 11.10 13.28
N GLU A 6 6.98 10.94 12.37
CA GLU A 6 8.39 10.63 12.64
C GLU A 6 9.06 10.06 11.37
N SER A 7 10.20 10.66 11.00
CA SER A 7 11.07 10.32 9.86
C SER A 7 10.63 10.73 8.45
N LEU A 8 9.89 11.83 8.30
CA LEU A 8 10.19 12.73 7.18
C LEU A 8 11.54 13.38 7.49
N GLY A 9 12.63 12.73 7.07
CA GLY A 9 13.98 13.28 7.14
C GLY A 9 13.99 14.71 6.59
N PHE A 10 14.94 15.50 7.09
CA PHE A 10 15.15 16.95 6.87
C PHE A 10 15.18 17.39 5.39
N LEU A 11 14.10 17.22 4.65
CA LEU A 11 13.91 17.87 3.35
C LEU A 11 13.50 19.32 3.63
N PRO A 12 14.29 20.32 3.23
CA PRO A 12 13.90 21.71 3.37
C PRO A 12 12.68 21.99 2.47
N GLY A 13 11.73 22.78 2.95
CA GLY A 13 10.54 23.14 2.18
C GLY A 13 9.23 23.12 2.97
N ASP A 14 8.16 23.55 2.30
CA ASP A 14 6.81 23.50 2.82
C ASP A 14 6.28 22.04 2.91
N LEU A 15 5.14 21.83 3.56
CA LEU A 15 4.57 20.48 3.73
C LEU A 15 4.25 19.81 2.39
N LYS A 16 3.97 20.60 1.35
CA LYS A 16 3.62 20.10 0.02
C LYS A 16 4.88 19.60 -0.69
N GLU A 17 5.97 20.38 -0.68
CA GLU A 17 7.29 20.02 -1.23
C GLU A 17 7.86 18.76 -0.59
N LYS A 18 7.54 18.52 0.69
CA LYS A 18 7.93 17.31 1.42
C LYS A 18 7.19 16.04 1.01
N ILE A 19 5.92 16.17 0.64
CA ILE A 19 5.05 15.04 0.28
C ILE A 19 5.15 14.74 -1.23
N ASP A 20 5.53 15.74 -2.03
CA ASP A 20 5.60 15.68 -3.49
C ASP A 20 6.38 14.45 -4.04
N PRO A 21 7.54 14.05 -3.49
CA PRO A 21 8.26 12.86 -3.98
C PRO A 21 7.45 11.56 -3.88
N TYR A 22 6.63 11.41 -2.83
CA TYR A 22 5.78 10.22 -2.63
C TYR A 22 4.54 10.23 -3.53
N LEU A 23 4.14 11.41 -4.01
CA LEU A 23 3.01 11.57 -4.94
C LEU A 23 3.46 11.50 -6.40
N ARG A 24 4.77 11.57 -6.67
CA ARG A 24 5.34 11.55 -8.02
C ARG A 24 4.83 10.37 -8.87
N PRO A 25 4.77 9.12 -8.37
CA PRO A 25 4.24 8.01 -9.16
C PRO A 25 2.79 8.22 -9.63
N LEU A 26 1.96 8.86 -8.80
CA LEU A 26 0.57 9.18 -9.17
C LEU A 26 0.52 10.27 -10.24
N TYR A 27 1.38 11.28 -10.17
CA TYR A 27 1.48 12.30 -11.21
C TYR A 27 1.96 11.70 -12.53
N ASP A 28 2.99 10.85 -12.50
CA ASP A 28 3.52 10.20 -13.69
C ASP A 28 2.45 9.31 -14.37
N ALA A 29 1.69 8.54 -13.58
CA ALA A 29 0.58 7.73 -14.10
C ALA A 29 -0.52 8.57 -14.75
N LEU A 30 -0.79 9.77 -14.23
CA LEU A 30 -1.76 10.69 -14.83
C LEU A 30 -1.23 11.35 -16.10
N ASP A 31 0.06 11.70 -16.14
CA ASP A 31 0.72 12.26 -17.32
C ASP A 31 0.70 11.27 -18.51
N ASP A 32 0.81 9.97 -18.24
CA ASP A 32 0.72 8.91 -19.26
C ASP A 32 -0.70 8.79 -19.87
N MET A 33 -1.74 9.16 -19.11
CA MET A 33 -3.14 8.99 -19.50
C MET A 33 -3.80 10.28 -20.02
N ILE A 34 -3.33 11.45 -19.58
CA ILE A 34 -3.98 12.74 -19.80
C ILE A 34 -2.95 13.74 -20.35
N PRO A 35 -3.24 14.41 -21.47
CA PRO A 35 -2.40 15.49 -21.98
C PRO A 35 -2.11 16.56 -20.91
N ALA A 36 -0.86 17.02 -20.84
CA ALA A 36 -0.37 17.88 -19.75
C ALA A 36 -1.17 19.19 -19.58
N ASP A 37 -1.64 19.79 -20.67
CA ASP A 37 -2.48 21.00 -20.65
C ASP A 37 -3.83 20.75 -19.96
N LYS A 38 -4.48 19.62 -20.28
CA LYS A 38 -5.73 19.20 -19.64
C LYS A 38 -5.53 18.76 -18.21
N LEU A 39 -4.45 18.04 -17.92
CA LEU A 39 -4.14 17.61 -16.56
C LEU A 39 -3.97 18.81 -15.63
N GLY A 40 -3.21 19.82 -16.06
CA GLY A 40 -3.06 21.08 -15.33
C GLY A 40 -4.41 21.78 -15.08
N TYR A 41 -5.29 21.79 -16.08
CA TYR A 41 -6.65 22.30 -15.91
C TYR A 41 -7.47 21.49 -14.89
N TYR A 42 -7.42 20.16 -14.92
CA TYR A 42 -8.16 19.32 -13.98
C TYR A 42 -7.64 19.44 -12.54
N MET A 43 -6.34 19.59 -12.36
CA MET A 43 -5.74 19.83 -11.05
C MET A 43 -6.14 21.20 -10.49
N THR A 44 -6.07 22.26 -11.31
CA THR A 44 -6.42 23.63 -10.89
C THR A 44 -7.91 23.79 -10.58
N THR A 45 -8.78 23.13 -11.34
CA THR A 45 -10.23 23.10 -11.10
C THR A 45 -10.66 22.14 -9.98
N ARG A 46 -9.71 21.38 -9.41
CA ARG A 46 -9.98 20.30 -8.44
C ARG A 46 -10.91 19.21 -8.97
N THR A 47 -10.92 19.01 -10.28
CA THR A 47 -11.55 17.84 -10.90
C THR A 47 -10.76 16.57 -10.55
N ILE A 48 -9.43 16.68 -10.53
CA ILE A 48 -8.53 15.67 -9.98
C ILE A 48 -7.90 16.25 -8.72
N GLU A 49 -7.94 15.48 -7.64
CA GLU A 49 -7.34 15.85 -6.35
C GLU A 49 -6.48 14.69 -5.86
N ILE A 50 -5.19 14.95 -5.64
CA ILE A 50 -4.28 14.03 -4.97
C ILE A 50 -4.02 14.59 -3.57
N ALA A 51 -4.39 13.83 -2.55
CA ALA A 51 -4.28 14.27 -1.17
C ALA A 51 -3.91 13.11 -0.24
N PRO A 52 -3.15 13.37 0.83
CA PRO A 52 -2.82 12.35 1.82
C PRO A 52 -4.07 11.95 2.61
N LEU A 53 -4.09 10.72 3.12
CA LEU A 53 -5.23 10.15 3.85
C LEU A 53 -5.73 11.04 5.01
N ALA A 54 -4.82 11.74 5.69
CA ALA A 54 -5.15 12.63 6.80
C ALA A 54 -6.13 13.76 6.42
N TYR A 55 -6.13 14.19 5.15
CA TYR A 55 -6.99 15.27 4.65
C TYR A 55 -8.44 14.81 4.46
N MET A 56 -8.71 13.51 4.55
CA MET A 56 -10.06 12.96 4.45
C MET A 56 -10.86 13.12 5.75
N ARG A 57 -10.19 13.45 6.85
CA ARG A 57 -10.85 13.63 8.15
C ARG A 57 -11.88 14.75 8.08
N GLY A 58 -13.12 14.45 8.47
CA GLY A 58 -14.21 15.43 8.49
C GLY A 58 -14.81 15.76 7.12
N ARG A 59 -14.33 15.13 6.03
CA ARG A 59 -14.95 15.26 4.71
C ARG A 59 -16.07 14.24 4.51
N THR A 60 -16.96 14.54 3.58
CA THR A 60 -17.82 13.54 2.93
C THR A 60 -17.45 13.55 1.47
N LEU A 61 -17.05 12.40 0.94
CA LEU A 61 -16.61 12.23 -0.44
C LEU A 61 -17.81 11.72 -1.22
N ASP A 62 -18.56 12.61 -1.86
CA ASP A 62 -19.75 12.28 -2.64
C ASP A 62 -19.57 12.68 -4.11
N ASN A 63 -20.30 12.00 -5.00
CA ASN A 63 -20.24 12.23 -6.45
C ASN A 63 -18.81 12.22 -7.03
N ALA A 64 -17.97 11.28 -6.55
CA ALA A 64 -16.57 11.16 -6.94
C ALA A 64 -16.15 9.70 -7.09
N TYR A 65 -15.11 9.49 -7.89
CA TYR A 65 -14.32 8.26 -7.90
C TYR A 65 -13.12 8.48 -7.00
N ILE A 66 -12.97 7.65 -5.97
CA ILE A 66 -11.88 7.76 -5.00
C ILE A 66 -11.01 6.52 -5.09
N ILE A 67 -9.70 6.72 -5.19
CA ILE A 67 -8.71 5.65 -5.13
C ILE A 67 -7.90 5.86 -3.85
N LEU A 68 -7.93 4.88 -2.97
CA LEU A 68 -6.99 4.81 -1.84
C LEU A 68 -5.92 3.80 -2.19
N ASP A 69 -4.74 4.31 -2.51
CA ASP A 69 -3.58 3.48 -2.85
C ASP A 69 -2.71 3.18 -1.63
N GLU A 70 -1.96 2.08 -1.72
CA GLU A 70 -1.08 1.57 -0.66
C GLU A 70 -1.81 1.40 0.69
N ALA A 71 -3.05 0.87 0.63
CA ALA A 71 -3.92 0.75 1.79
C ALA A 71 -3.40 -0.23 2.85
N GLN A 72 -2.47 -1.13 2.50
CA GLN A 72 -1.80 -1.99 3.48
C GLN A 72 -1.03 -1.17 4.53
N ASN A 73 -0.62 0.06 4.17
CA ASN A 73 0.07 0.99 5.06
C ASN A 73 -0.88 1.85 5.88
N ALA A 74 -2.19 1.58 5.87
CA ALA A 74 -3.16 2.25 6.74
C ALA A 74 -3.47 1.38 7.96
N THR A 75 -3.54 1.99 9.14
CA THR A 75 -4.04 1.32 10.36
C THR A 75 -5.54 1.08 10.29
N ASP A 76 -6.05 0.19 11.14
CA ASP A 76 -7.49 -0.08 11.31
C ASP A 76 -8.30 1.22 11.49
N LEU A 77 -7.80 2.14 12.33
CA LEU A 77 -8.47 3.39 12.63
C LEU A 77 -8.53 4.32 11.40
N GLN A 78 -7.43 4.40 10.65
CA GLN A 78 -7.33 5.25 9.47
C GLN A 78 -8.18 4.71 8.32
N LEU A 79 -8.17 3.40 8.09
CA LEU A 79 -8.98 2.79 7.03
C LEU A 79 -10.48 2.88 7.37
N LYS A 80 -10.86 2.61 8.63
CA LYS A 80 -12.24 2.82 9.09
C LYS A 80 -12.66 4.29 8.96
N MET A 81 -11.79 5.22 9.34
CA MET A 81 -12.05 6.66 9.17
C MET A 81 -12.37 6.96 7.71
N PHE A 82 -11.53 6.51 6.78
CA PHE A 82 -11.70 6.74 5.35
C PHE A 82 -13.00 6.12 4.79
N LEU A 83 -13.24 4.84 5.05
CA LEU A 83 -14.41 4.12 4.53
C LEU A 83 -15.72 4.79 4.96
N THR A 84 -15.76 5.34 6.18
CA THR A 84 -16.94 6.07 6.68
C THR A 84 -17.08 7.50 6.13
N ARG A 85 -16.20 7.96 5.23
CA ARG A 85 -16.35 9.24 4.51
C ARG A 85 -16.98 9.07 3.13
N ILE A 86 -17.12 7.83 2.64
CA ILE A 86 -17.69 7.55 1.31
C ILE A 86 -19.18 7.93 1.30
N GLY A 87 -19.55 8.84 0.42
CA GLY A 87 -20.91 9.30 0.19
C GLY A 87 -21.73 8.33 -0.66
N PRO A 88 -23.06 8.52 -0.72
CA PRO A 88 -23.97 7.58 -1.36
C PRO A 88 -23.80 7.44 -2.88
N SER A 89 -23.31 8.48 -3.56
CA SER A 89 -23.09 8.48 -5.01
C SER A 89 -21.62 8.30 -5.38
N ALA A 90 -20.74 8.06 -4.40
CA ALA A 90 -19.33 7.86 -4.63
C ALA A 90 -19.01 6.38 -4.90
N LYS A 91 -17.91 6.17 -5.64
CA LYS A 91 -17.30 4.85 -5.81
C LYS A 91 -15.87 4.91 -5.31
N ALA A 92 -15.52 3.98 -4.43
CA ALA A 92 -14.17 3.88 -3.89
C ALA A 92 -13.49 2.59 -4.37
N ILE A 93 -12.23 2.70 -4.74
CA ILE A 93 -11.34 1.59 -5.07
C ILE A 93 -10.20 1.64 -4.07
N ILE A 94 -9.99 0.55 -3.34
CA ILE A 94 -8.94 0.44 -2.33
C ILE A 94 -7.92 -0.57 -2.85
N THR A 95 -6.69 -0.13 -3.05
CA THR A 95 -5.59 -0.96 -3.57
C THR A 95 -4.51 -1.12 -2.50
N GLY A 96 -3.81 -2.25 -2.54
CA GLY A 96 -2.68 -2.51 -1.66
C GLY A 96 -2.12 -3.92 -1.83
N ASP A 97 -0.88 -4.10 -1.41
CA ASP A 97 -0.15 -5.37 -1.46
C ASP A 97 0.17 -5.85 -0.03
N MET A 98 -0.45 -6.95 0.39
CA MET A 98 -0.29 -7.49 1.74
C MET A 98 1.13 -8.01 2.04
N THR A 99 1.97 -8.20 1.03
CA THR A 99 3.37 -8.62 1.19
C THR A 99 4.32 -7.46 1.48
N GLN A 100 3.89 -6.21 1.22
CA GLN A 100 4.69 -4.99 1.33
C GLN A 100 4.11 -4.03 2.39
N VAL A 101 3.97 -4.53 3.62
CA VAL A 101 3.47 -3.74 4.75
C VAL A 101 4.62 -2.97 5.41
N ASP A 102 4.60 -1.65 5.26
CA ASP A 102 5.58 -0.71 5.82
C ASP A 102 5.16 -0.12 7.17
N LEU A 103 4.33 -0.85 7.93
CA LEU A 103 3.90 -0.42 9.26
C LEU A 103 4.93 -0.84 10.33
N PRO A 104 5.07 -0.04 11.41
CA PRO A 104 5.85 -0.44 12.58
C PRO A 104 5.38 -1.81 13.11
N ARG A 105 6.30 -2.64 13.63
CA ARG A 105 6.02 -4.03 14.05
C ARG A 105 4.85 -4.19 15.04
N ASN A 106 4.51 -3.15 15.79
CA ASN A 106 3.41 -3.13 16.76
C ASN A 106 2.07 -2.69 16.17
N GLN A 107 2.04 -2.19 14.93
CA GLN A 107 0.84 -1.78 14.23
C GLN A 107 0.43 -2.84 13.22
N ARG A 108 -0.87 -3.14 13.18
CA ARG A 108 -1.46 -4.04 12.18
C ARG A 108 -2.05 -3.23 11.03
N SER A 109 -1.99 -3.82 9.85
CA SER A 109 -2.63 -3.27 8.66
C SER A 109 -4.16 -3.37 8.77
N GLY A 110 -4.81 -2.23 8.60
CA GLY A 110 -6.27 -2.13 8.49
C GLY A 110 -6.82 -2.87 7.28
N LEU A 111 -6.04 -2.99 6.20
CA LEU A 111 -6.46 -3.71 5.00
C LEU A 111 -6.66 -5.21 5.30
N GLN A 112 -5.80 -5.80 6.13
CA GLN A 112 -5.96 -7.20 6.56
C GLN A 112 -7.28 -7.44 7.31
N LEU A 113 -7.65 -6.50 8.17
CA LEU A 113 -8.87 -6.60 8.94
C LEU A 113 -10.09 -6.34 8.05
N ALA A 114 -10.03 -5.29 7.23
CA ALA A 114 -11.12 -4.88 6.33
C ALA A 114 -11.52 -5.99 5.35
N THR A 115 -10.55 -6.62 4.69
CA THR A 115 -10.80 -7.75 3.77
C THR A 115 -11.55 -8.89 4.46
N ARG A 116 -11.23 -9.18 5.73
CA ARG A 116 -11.91 -10.24 6.50
C ARG A 116 -13.32 -9.88 6.92
N ILE A 117 -13.56 -8.63 7.35
CA ILE A 117 -14.84 -8.25 7.97
C ILE A 117 -15.84 -7.64 6.98
N LEU A 118 -15.38 -7.11 5.84
CA LEU A 118 -16.21 -6.39 4.87
C LEU A 118 -16.61 -7.25 3.66
N GLN A 119 -15.99 -8.42 3.46
CA GLN A 119 -16.24 -9.32 2.32
C GLN A 119 -17.70 -9.74 2.11
N HIS A 120 -18.53 -9.69 3.16
CA HIS A 120 -19.93 -10.12 3.11
C HIS A 120 -20.93 -8.95 3.06
N ILE A 121 -20.43 -7.71 2.90
CA ILE A 121 -21.28 -6.53 2.81
C ILE A 121 -21.68 -6.31 1.35
N ASP A 122 -22.98 -6.23 1.10
CA ASP A 122 -23.52 -5.93 -0.23
C ASP A 122 -22.97 -4.61 -0.76
N GLY A 123 -22.52 -4.62 -2.02
CA GLY A 123 -21.90 -3.47 -2.68
C GLY A 123 -20.39 -3.36 -2.49
N ILE A 124 -19.77 -4.26 -1.71
CA ILE A 124 -18.30 -4.37 -1.61
C ILE A 124 -17.86 -5.62 -2.40
N ALA A 125 -16.95 -5.41 -3.35
CA ALA A 125 -16.28 -6.50 -4.05
C ALA A 125 -14.84 -6.61 -3.57
N TYR A 126 -14.37 -7.84 -3.39
CA TYR A 126 -12.97 -8.16 -3.13
C TYR A 126 -12.39 -8.83 -4.38
N ILE A 127 -11.25 -8.30 -4.85
CA ILE A 127 -10.53 -8.81 -6.02
C ILE A 127 -9.09 -9.05 -5.56
N GLU A 128 -8.67 -10.31 -5.62
CA GLU A 128 -7.29 -10.71 -5.37
C GLU A 128 -6.64 -10.95 -6.73
N LEU A 129 -5.54 -10.23 -6.98
CA LEU A 129 -4.72 -10.39 -8.18
C LEU A 129 -3.51 -11.25 -7.82
N ASP A 130 -3.12 -12.15 -8.73
CA ASP A 130 -1.99 -13.04 -8.53
C ASP A 130 -0.80 -12.68 -9.44
N GLU A 131 0.26 -13.50 -9.42
CA GLU A 131 1.45 -13.27 -10.22
C GLU A 131 1.21 -13.35 -11.73
N ASP A 132 0.16 -14.07 -12.16
CA ASP A 132 -0.18 -14.24 -13.57
C ASP A 132 -0.84 -12.97 -14.14
N ASP A 133 -1.51 -12.18 -13.30
CA ASP A 133 -2.07 -10.87 -13.65
C ASP A 133 -0.99 -9.81 -13.89
N VAL A 134 0.25 -10.08 -13.48
CA VAL A 134 1.34 -9.11 -13.50
C VAL A 134 2.10 -9.16 -14.83
N VAL A 135 1.75 -8.24 -15.73
CA VAL A 135 2.44 -8.04 -17.01
C VAL A 135 3.74 -7.26 -16.81
N ARG A 136 4.81 -7.99 -16.45
CA ARG A 136 6.17 -7.46 -16.37
C ARG A 136 7.01 -7.86 -17.58
N HIS A 137 7.92 -6.98 -17.96
CA HIS A 137 8.93 -7.27 -18.98
C HIS A 137 9.71 -8.55 -18.62
N ARG A 138 10.02 -9.40 -19.62
CA ARG A 138 10.65 -10.73 -19.43
C ARG A 138 11.91 -10.68 -18.55
N LEU A 139 12.70 -9.62 -18.71
CA LEU A 139 13.92 -9.40 -17.91
C LEU A 139 13.63 -9.15 -16.43
N VAL A 140 12.57 -8.40 -16.12
CA VAL A 140 12.16 -8.14 -14.73
C VAL A 140 11.66 -9.44 -14.08
N LYS A 141 10.89 -10.26 -14.80
CA LYS A 141 10.48 -11.59 -14.31
C LYS A 141 11.69 -12.48 -14.00
N ALA A 142 12.72 -12.47 -14.86
CA ALA A 142 13.95 -13.22 -14.64
C ALA A 142 14.75 -12.74 -13.41
N ILE A 143 14.81 -11.42 -13.19
CA ILE A 143 15.45 -10.84 -12.00
C ILE A 143 14.71 -11.26 -10.74
N ILE A 144 13.38 -11.09 -10.69
CA ILE A 144 12.58 -11.45 -9.51
C ILE A 144 12.77 -12.93 -9.17
N LYS A 145 12.70 -13.82 -10.17
CA LYS A 145 12.91 -15.26 -9.98
C LYS A 145 14.29 -15.58 -9.40
N ALA A 146 15.33 -14.88 -9.83
CA ALA A 146 16.69 -15.07 -9.32
C ALA A 146 16.78 -14.69 -7.82
N TYR A 147 16.17 -13.58 -7.42
CA TYR A 147 16.12 -13.16 -6.01
C TYR A 147 15.29 -14.12 -5.15
N HIS A 148 14.13 -14.56 -5.64
CA HIS A 148 13.27 -15.52 -4.93
C HIS A 148 14.00 -16.84 -4.66
N THR A 149 14.70 -17.37 -5.68
CA THR A 149 15.48 -18.61 -5.58
C THR A 149 16.59 -18.50 -4.53
N GLU A 150 17.21 -17.32 -4.39
CA GLU A 150 18.26 -17.11 -3.38
C GLU A 150 17.68 -17.01 -1.98
N GLN A 151 16.56 -16.29 -1.80
CA GLN A 151 15.87 -16.21 -0.51
C GLN A 151 15.42 -17.59 -0.01
N GLU A 152 14.83 -18.42 -0.87
CA GLU A 152 14.43 -19.79 -0.52
C GLU A 152 15.63 -20.64 -0.06
N LYS A 153 16.79 -20.52 -0.74
CA LYS A 153 18.02 -21.20 -0.34
C LYS A 153 18.54 -20.72 1.01
N GLU A 154 18.48 -19.41 1.28
CA GLU A 154 18.89 -18.86 2.56
C GLU A 154 17.98 -19.33 3.71
N GLU A 155 16.67 -19.41 3.47
CA GLU A 155 15.69 -19.93 4.44
C GLU A 155 15.89 -21.43 4.70
N LEU A 156 16.14 -22.22 3.65
CA LEU A 156 16.52 -23.64 3.75
C LEU A 156 17.83 -23.82 4.53
N HIS A 157 18.83 -22.99 4.29
CA HIS A 157 20.09 -23.02 5.05
C HIS A 157 19.90 -22.62 6.52
N ARG A 158 19.06 -21.61 6.80
CA ARG A 158 18.72 -21.19 8.18
C ARG A 158 17.96 -22.27 8.94
N SER A 159 16.95 -22.88 8.31
CA SER A 159 16.16 -23.95 8.92
C SER A 159 17.02 -25.18 9.24
N GLN A 160 17.92 -25.59 8.34
CA GLN A 160 18.86 -26.69 8.61
C GLN A 160 19.86 -26.37 9.74
N LYS A 161 20.37 -25.13 9.82
CA LYS A 161 21.23 -24.68 10.93
C LYS A 161 20.49 -24.68 12.27
N ASN A 162 19.23 -24.27 12.28
CA ASN A 162 18.43 -24.23 13.50
C ASN A 162 18.10 -25.64 14.01
N TYR A 163 17.77 -26.58 13.11
CA TYR A 163 17.57 -27.99 13.44
C TYR A 163 18.83 -28.63 14.05
N THR A 164 19.99 -28.47 13.41
CA THR A 164 21.26 -29.03 13.93
C THR A 164 21.74 -28.40 15.24
N SER A 165 21.33 -27.16 15.51
CA SER A 165 21.65 -26.46 16.77
C SER A 165 20.72 -26.87 17.93
N ALA A 166 19.46 -27.21 17.64
CA ALA A 166 18.51 -27.74 18.61
C ALA A 166 18.90 -29.15 19.07
N ASP A 167 19.25 -30.03 18.13
CA ASP A 167 19.70 -31.41 18.42
C ASP A 167 20.97 -31.47 19.30
N LYS A 168 21.86 -30.48 19.16
CA LYS A 168 23.08 -30.39 20.00
C LYS A 168 22.80 -29.94 21.42
N LYS A 169 21.76 -29.13 21.65
CA LYS A 169 21.36 -28.67 23.00
C LYS A 169 20.63 -29.76 23.79
N GLU A 170 19.83 -30.60 23.13
CA GLU A 170 19.18 -31.73 23.80
C GLU A 170 20.19 -32.77 24.28
N LYS A 171 21.23 -33.06 23.47
CA LYS A 171 22.29 -34.02 23.85
C LYS A 171 23.27 -33.53 24.92
N SER A 172 23.38 -32.23 25.16
CA SER A 172 24.24 -31.67 26.23
C SER A 172 23.54 -31.52 27.57
N SER A 173 22.23 -31.78 27.62
CA SER A 173 21.38 -31.61 28.81
C SER A 173 20.99 -32.95 29.45
N SER A 174 21.54 -34.06 28.94
CA SER A 174 21.39 -35.43 29.45
C SER A 174 22.72 -35.95 30.02
#